data_AF-A0A0M0HMP1-F1
#
_entry.id   AF-A0A0M0HMP1-F1
#
_cell.length_a   1.000
_cell.length_b   1.000
_cell.length_c   1.000
_cell.angle_alpha   90.00
_cell.angle_beta   90.00
_cell.angle_gamma   90.00
#
_symmetry.space_group_name_H-M   'P 1'
#
loop_
_entity.id
_entity.type
_entity.pdbx_description
1 polymer ?
#
loop_
_entity_poly.entity_id
_entity_poly.type
_entity_poly.pdbx_seq_one_letter_code
_entity_poly.pdbx_strand_id
1 'polypeptide(L)'
;MRTIMNNKHSFIAVVLGALLSGCASDAQVQTELTPPTNAEVCCGDFSQFPYAQLNDKEDLKFDLDLSAPVGNFSEGNSHFAAFRFSDRSGEVMVTVSSMMVDGSVLAPEVLLLDESFNVVKKITLDDFAVLPSDAFTRTRYISKFRTNTDNTPYFVIYTPADKLGQSIKVDHPAKARAKEFGEAMPMVTDPTYTYQLGGRIELQVETLKLRPFRASQVSQPAAKQTLAPAKIKVQPESRDFYISSIEQAVKMGDIPKALGLLDEAKALNIQGAQEAFVKAVNSK
;
A
#
# COMPACT_ATOMS: atom_id res chain seq x y z
N MET A 1 53.39 76.14 29.71
CA MET A 1 53.02 74.93 30.46
C MET A 1 52.35 73.97 29.49
N ARG A 2 53.13 73.06 28.90
CA ARG A 2 52.71 72.01 27.98
C ARG A 2 53.60 70.83 28.32
N THR A 3 53.04 69.78 28.89
CA THR A 3 53.75 68.50 29.01
C THR A 3 52.77 67.36 28.85
N ILE A 4 53.07 66.59 27.82
CA ILE A 4 52.55 65.30 27.40
C ILE A 4 52.59 64.30 28.57
N MET A 5 51.53 63.51 28.74
CA MET A 5 51.61 62.22 29.44
C MET A 5 51.05 61.13 28.53
N ASN A 6 51.86 60.07 28.39
CA ASN A 6 51.64 58.92 27.53
C ASN A 6 51.45 57.66 28.40
N ASN A 7 50.62 56.73 27.90
CA ASN A 7 50.45 55.30 28.21
C ASN A 7 50.08 54.84 29.63
N LYS A 8 48.99 54.04 29.71
CA LYS A 8 49.04 52.64 30.20
C LYS A 8 47.98 51.77 29.50
N HIS A 9 48.40 50.57 29.16
CA HIS A 9 47.65 49.50 28.51
C HIS A 9 46.42 49.06 29.31
N SER A 10 45.32 48.74 28.63
CA SER A 10 44.32 47.82 29.17
C SER A 10 43.71 46.98 28.05
N PHE A 11 43.95 45.68 28.16
CA PHE A 11 43.37 44.60 27.40
C PHE A 11 41.84 44.59 27.57
N ILE A 12 41.07 44.59 26.47
CA ILE A 12 39.71 44.02 26.48
C ILE A 12 39.53 43.17 25.23
N ALA A 13 39.16 41.93 25.48
CA ALA A 13 39.15 40.80 24.59
C ALA A 13 38.04 40.87 23.53
N VAL A 14 38.38 40.45 22.32
CA VAL A 14 37.46 39.96 21.30
C VAL A 14 37.17 38.49 21.63
N VAL A 15 35.93 38.13 21.95
CA VAL A 15 35.35 36.85 21.52
C VAL A 15 33.86 37.07 21.24
N LEU A 16 33.53 36.93 19.96
CA LEU A 16 32.18 36.83 19.41
C LEU A 16 31.36 35.76 20.15
N GLY A 17 30.35 36.21 20.90
CA GLY A 17 29.24 35.35 21.30
C GLY A 17 28.25 35.23 20.15
N ALA A 18 28.53 34.34 19.19
CA ALA A 18 27.52 33.93 18.23
C ALA A 18 26.47 33.09 18.97
N LEU A 19 25.35 33.73 19.33
CA LEU A 19 24.14 33.06 19.75
C LEU A 19 23.65 32.22 18.55
N LEU A 20 24.03 30.95 18.53
CA LEU A 20 23.33 29.92 17.78
C LEU A 20 21.95 29.76 18.43
N SER A 21 21.01 30.64 18.09
CA SER A 21 19.59 30.38 18.25
C SER A 21 19.22 29.27 17.27
N GLY A 22 19.44 28.03 17.68
CA GLY A 22 18.84 26.87 17.03
C GLY A 22 17.33 27.02 17.17
N CYS A 23 16.67 27.34 16.06
CA CYS A 23 15.23 27.09 15.95
C CYS A 23 15.09 25.56 15.96
N ALA A 24 14.95 24.99 17.16
CA ALA A 24 14.26 23.72 17.29
C ALA A 24 12.80 24.03 16.93
N SER A 25 12.48 23.91 15.63
CA SER A 25 11.10 23.75 15.23
C SER A 25 10.65 22.44 15.86
N ASP A 26 9.98 22.54 16.99
CA ASP A 26 9.06 21.51 17.46
C ASP A 26 8.11 21.28 16.28
N ALA A 27 8.35 20.22 15.52
CA ALA A 27 7.39 19.72 14.56
C ALA A 27 6.22 19.20 15.40
N GLN A 28 5.36 20.12 15.81
CA GLN A 28 4.04 19.75 16.32
C GLN A 28 3.42 18.93 15.20
N VAL A 29 3.26 17.63 15.43
CA VAL A 29 2.54 16.72 14.54
C VAL A 29 1.19 17.38 14.30
N GLN A 30 1.03 17.99 13.13
CA GLN A 30 -0.16 18.74 12.79
C GLN A 30 -1.33 17.77 12.90
N THR A 31 -2.19 18.01 13.88
CA THR A 31 -3.40 17.25 14.11
C THR A 31 -4.39 17.66 13.02
N GLU A 32 -4.18 17.13 11.82
CA GLU A 32 -5.08 17.31 10.67
C GLU A 32 -6.34 16.48 10.93
N LEU A 33 -7.43 17.17 11.25
CA LEU A 33 -8.77 16.61 11.48
C LEU A 33 -9.72 16.90 10.32
N THR A 34 -9.27 17.66 9.33
CA THR A 34 -10.10 18.08 8.21
C THR A 34 -10.03 17.05 7.07
N PRO A 35 -11.17 16.55 6.58
CA PRO A 35 -11.19 15.66 5.43
C PRO A 35 -10.45 16.26 4.23
N PRO A 36 -9.73 15.44 3.42
CA PRO A 36 -9.07 15.90 2.21
C PRO A 36 -10.04 16.56 1.23
N THR A 37 -9.54 17.53 0.48
CA THR A 37 -10.37 18.24 -0.51
C THR A 37 -10.55 17.42 -1.79
N ASN A 38 -11.55 17.78 -2.61
CA ASN A 38 -11.79 17.11 -3.89
C ASN A 38 -10.61 17.23 -4.88
N ALA A 39 -9.73 18.22 -4.71
CA ALA A 39 -8.56 18.41 -5.57
C ALA A 39 -7.45 17.36 -5.29
N GLU A 40 -7.48 16.73 -4.13
CA GLU A 40 -6.49 15.73 -3.70
C GLU A 40 -6.89 14.31 -4.10
N VAL A 41 -8.14 14.10 -4.51
CA VAL A 41 -8.67 12.79 -4.91
C VAL A 41 -7.86 12.25 -6.10
N CYS A 42 -7.24 11.09 -5.92
CA CYS A 42 -6.33 10.51 -6.92
C CYS A 42 -7.04 9.91 -8.13
N CYS A 43 -8.27 9.47 -7.92
CA CYS A 43 -8.88 8.40 -8.68
C CYS A 43 -10.37 8.68 -8.85
N GLY A 44 -10.90 8.52 -10.07
CA GLY A 44 -12.30 8.84 -10.38
C GLY A 44 -13.30 7.80 -9.88
N ASP A 45 -12.87 6.54 -9.75
CA ASP A 45 -13.69 5.42 -9.30
C ASP A 45 -12.82 4.33 -8.64
N PHE A 46 -13.47 3.34 -8.00
CA PHE A 46 -12.78 2.28 -7.27
C PHE A 46 -11.89 1.40 -8.16
N SER A 47 -12.19 1.21 -9.45
CA SER A 47 -11.35 0.41 -10.36
C SER A 47 -9.96 1.02 -10.59
N GLN A 48 -9.81 2.33 -10.34
CA GLN A 48 -8.56 3.07 -10.52
C GLN A 48 -7.70 3.10 -9.25
N PHE A 49 -8.17 2.54 -8.14
CA PHE A 49 -7.41 2.54 -6.89
C PHE A 49 -6.13 1.70 -7.02
N PRO A 50 -5.03 2.12 -6.37
CA PRO A 50 -3.76 1.41 -6.42
C PRO A 50 -3.79 0.15 -5.52
N TYR A 51 -4.43 -0.92 -5.99
CA TYR A 51 -4.56 -2.18 -5.24
C TYR A 51 -3.21 -2.88 -5.06
N ALA A 52 -2.80 -3.08 -3.81
CA ALA A 52 -1.68 -3.96 -3.47
C ALA A 52 -2.11 -5.44 -3.51
N GLN A 53 -1.39 -6.25 -4.27
CA GLN A 53 -1.63 -7.70 -4.36
C GLN A 53 -1.10 -8.39 -3.09
N LEU A 54 -1.96 -9.16 -2.43
CA LEU A 54 -1.62 -9.95 -1.24
C LEU A 54 -1.27 -11.40 -1.61
N ASN A 55 -0.46 -12.05 -0.75
CA ASN A 55 -0.24 -13.48 -0.76
C ASN A 55 -1.33 -14.27 0.01
N ASP A 56 -1.22 -15.59 0.06
CA ASP A 56 -2.16 -16.49 0.76
C ASP A 56 -2.14 -16.32 2.28
N LYS A 57 -1.01 -15.83 2.79
CA LYS A 57 -0.83 -15.49 4.19
C LYS A 57 -0.02 -14.21 4.26
N GLU A 58 -0.58 -13.19 4.88
CA GLU A 58 0.01 -11.87 5.02
C GLU A 58 -0.15 -11.38 6.45
N ASP A 59 0.86 -10.65 6.91
CA ASP A 59 0.86 -9.89 8.15
C ASP A 59 1.58 -8.56 7.89
N LEU A 60 0.79 -7.53 7.61
CA LEU A 60 1.26 -6.22 7.17
C LEU A 60 0.99 -5.19 8.26
N LYS A 61 2.02 -4.40 8.58
CA LYS A 61 1.95 -3.25 9.47
C LYS A 61 2.31 -2.01 8.68
N PHE A 62 1.38 -1.09 8.58
CA PHE A 62 1.57 0.15 7.81
C PHE A 62 0.84 1.30 8.48
N ASP A 63 1.29 2.51 8.19
CA ASP A 63 0.63 3.73 8.61
C ASP A 63 -0.24 4.20 7.45
N LEU A 64 -1.53 4.45 7.72
CA LEU A 64 -2.40 5.18 6.80
C LEU A 64 -2.29 6.65 7.22
N ASP A 65 -1.72 7.50 6.38
CA ASP A 65 -1.45 8.90 6.69
C ASP A 65 -1.63 9.78 5.46
N LEU A 66 -1.17 11.04 5.53
CA LEU A 66 -1.29 12.02 4.44
C LEU A 66 -0.55 11.61 3.15
N SER A 67 0.35 10.63 3.19
CA SER A 67 1.04 10.10 2.01
C SER A 67 0.21 9.07 1.23
N ALA A 68 -0.83 8.51 1.85
CA ALA A 68 -1.72 7.55 1.21
C ALA A 68 -2.62 8.25 0.18
N PRO A 69 -3.04 7.56 -0.89
CA PRO A 69 -3.96 8.13 -1.87
C PRO A 69 -5.29 8.52 -1.24
N VAL A 70 -5.91 9.57 -1.77
CA VAL A 70 -7.23 10.06 -1.36
C VAL A 70 -8.30 9.53 -2.30
N GLY A 71 -9.36 8.96 -1.73
CA GLY A 71 -10.53 8.44 -2.44
C GLY A 71 -11.80 9.15 -2.00
N ASN A 72 -12.84 9.07 -2.83
CA ASN A 72 -14.17 9.56 -2.50
C ASN A 72 -15.04 8.43 -1.93
N PHE A 73 -15.64 8.66 -0.76
CA PHE A 73 -16.53 7.71 -0.08
C PHE A 73 -17.86 8.39 0.29
N SER A 74 -18.86 7.60 0.71
CA SER A 74 -20.19 8.11 1.08
C SER A 74 -20.15 9.11 2.23
N GLU A 75 -19.22 8.96 3.17
CA GLU A 75 -19.07 9.84 4.33
C GLU A 75 -18.20 11.07 4.05
N GLY A 76 -17.54 11.11 2.88
CA GLY A 76 -16.62 12.16 2.47
C GLY A 76 -15.29 11.60 1.95
N ASN A 77 -14.39 12.49 1.54
CA ASN A 77 -13.06 12.08 1.07
C ASN A 77 -12.21 11.57 2.22
N SER A 78 -11.35 10.59 1.94
CA SER A 78 -10.46 10.02 2.94
C SER A 78 -9.22 9.40 2.32
N HIS A 79 -8.15 9.34 3.11
CA HIS A 79 -6.99 8.51 2.79
C HIS A 79 -7.37 7.03 2.92
N PHE A 80 -6.86 6.20 2.01
CA PHE A 80 -7.21 4.78 1.98
C PHE A 80 -6.03 3.88 1.62
N ALA A 81 -6.15 2.61 2.00
CA ALA A 81 -5.32 1.52 1.51
C ALA A 81 -6.20 0.51 0.81
N ALA A 82 -5.82 0.11 -0.41
CA ALA A 82 -6.59 -0.79 -1.25
C ALA A 82 -5.80 -2.07 -1.52
N PHE A 83 -6.46 -3.22 -1.43
CA PHE A 83 -5.84 -4.53 -1.52
C PHE A 83 -6.63 -5.48 -2.39
N ARG A 84 -5.92 -6.39 -3.05
CA ARG A 84 -6.47 -7.51 -3.80
C ARG A 84 -6.02 -8.81 -3.15
N PHE A 85 -6.95 -9.71 -2.87
CA PHE A 85 -6.61 -11.03 -2.34
C PHE A 85 -5.81 -11.86 -3.35
N SER A 86 -5.07 -12.85 -2.86
CA SER A 86 -4.35 -13.81 -3.71
C SER A 86 -5.30 -14.55 -4.65
N ASP A 87 -4.92 -14.67 -5.93
CA ASP A 87 -5.69 -15.34 -6.99
C ASP A 87 -6.04 -16.80 -6.71
N ARG A 88 -5.24 -17.46 -5.84
CA ARG A 88 -5.43 -18.86 -5.46
C ARG A 88 -6.26 -19.01 -4.19
N SER A 89 -6.59 -17.93 -3.50
CA SER A 89 -7.35 -17.96 -2.25
C SER A 89 -8.84 -17.92 -2.58
N GLY A 90 -9.65 -18.84 -2.04
CA GLY A 90 -11.10 -18.89 -2.26
C GLY A 90 -11.88 -18.38 -1.05
N GLU A 91 -11.58 -18.92 0.13
CA GLU A 91 -12.10 -18.41 1.41
C GLU A 91 -10.93 -17.92 2.25
N VAL A 92 -11.05 -16.70 2.79
CA VAL A 92 -10.01 -16.06 3.61
C VAL A 92 -10.58 -15.60 4.94
N MET A 93 -9.74 -15.64 5.96
CA MET A 93 -9.94 -14.93 7.21
C MET A 93 -9.14 -13.63 7.15
N VAL A 94 -9.80 -12.51 7.41
CA VAL A 94 -9.17 -11.19 7.46
C VAL A 94 -9.29 -10.65 8.88
N THR A 95 -8.18 -10.15 9.42
CA THR A 95 -8.15 -9.42 10.67
C THR A 95 -7.60 -8.02 10.39
N VAL A 96 -8.41 -7.00 10.65
CA VAL A 96 -8.00 -5.60 10.56
C VAL A 96 -7.93 -5.05 11.97
N SER A 97 -6.79 -4.46 12.31
CA SER A 97 -6.58 -3.80 13.59
C SER A 97 -6.18 -2.34 13.40
N SER A 98 -6.81 -1.42 14.13
CA SER A 98 -6.42 -0.01 14.19
C SER A 98 -5.88 0.32 15.57
N MET A 99 -4.60 0.67 15.64
CA MET A 99 -3.87 0.85 16.89
C MET A 99 -4.20 2.22 17.52
N MET A 100 -4.42 2.22 18.83
CA MET A 100 -4.58 3.44 19.61
C MET A 100 -3.20 3.90 20.11
N VAL A 101 -2.72 5.02 19.59
CA VAL A 101 -1.36 5.54 19.82
C VAL A 101 -1.44 7.00 20.19
N ASP A 102 -0.81 7.39 21.30
CA ASP A 102 -0.64 8.79 21.73
C ASP A 102 -1.93 9.63 21.72
N GLY A 103 -3.03 9.06 22.24
CA GLY A 103 -4.34 9.73 22.28
C GLY A 103 -5.06 9.83 20.94
N SER A 104 -4.56 9.14 19.92
CA SER A 104 -5.09 9.15 18.56
C SER A 104 -5.39 7.73 18.07
N VAL A 105 -6.38 7.61 17.19
CA VAL A 105 -6.75 6.33 16.57
C VAL A 105 -7.42 6.58 15.22
N LEU A 106 -7.22 5.68 14.26
CA LEU A 106 -8.01 5.70 13.03
C LEU A 106 -9.35 5.00 13.28
N ALA A 107 -10.47 5.51 12.78
CA ALA A 107 -11.76 4.81 12.82
C ALA A 107 -11.89 3.90 11.59
N PRO A 108 -11.54 2.60 11.66
CA PRO A 108 -11.46 1.79 10.45
C PRO A 108 -12.85 1.45 9.93
N GLU A 109 -13.00 1.61 8.62
CA GLU A 109 -14.06 0.96 7.84
C GLU A 109 -13.45 0.17 6.70
N VAL A 110 -14.10 -0.94 6.36
CA VAL A 110 -13.64 -1.83 5.29
C VAL A 110 -14.74 -2.02 4.26
N LEU A 111 -14.47 -1.70 3.00
CA LEU A 111 -15.32 -2.04 1.87
C LEU A 111 -14.82 -3.33 1.23
N LEU A 112 -15.70 -4.30 1.03
CA LEU A 112 -15.45 -5.49 0.23
C LEU A 112 -16.09 -5.28 -1.14
N LEU A 113 -15.31 -5.43 -2.21
CA LEU A 113 -15.72 -5.11 -3.57
C LEU A 113 -15.69 -6.35 -4.47
N ASP A 114 -16.63 -6.43 -5.41
CA ASP A 114 -16.69 -7.48 -6.44
C ASP A 114 -15.65 -7.27 -7.56
N GLU A 115 -15.63 -8.16 -8.56
CA GLU A 115 -14.75 -8.04 -9.74
C GLU A 115 -15.00 -6.80 -10.59
N SER A 116 -16.19 -6.20 -10.48
CA SER A 116 -16.56 -4.94 -11.15
C SER A 116 -16.34 -3.73 -10.24
N PHE A 117 -15.68 -3.91 -9.10
CA PHE A 117 -15.40 -2.89 -8.08
C PHE A 117 -16.65 -2.26 -7.42
N ASN A 118 -17.79 -2.95 -7.45
CA ASN A 118 -18.97 -2.51 -6.69
C ASN A 118 -18.87 -2.95 -5.23
N VAL A 119 -19.40 -2.13 -4.32
CA VAL A 119 -19.44 -2.47 -2.89
C VAL A 119 -20.45 -3.59 -2.64
N VAL A 120 -19.96 -4.76 -2.23
CA VAL A 120 -20.78 -5.92 -1.85
C VAL A 120 -21.11 -5.89 -0.36
N LYS A 121 -20.13 -5.50 0.46
CA LYS A 121 -20.29 -5.44 1.92
C LYS A 121 -19.44 -4.32 2.49
N LYS A 122 -19.98 -3.64 3.50
CA LYS A 122 -19.27 -2.66 4.32
C LYS A 122 -19.16 -3.20 5.75
N ILE A 123 -17.98 -3.08 6.33
CA ILE A 123 -17.68 -3.36 7.73
C ILE A 123 -17.43 -2.01 8.37
N THR A 124 -18.30 -1.64 9.30
CA THR A 124 -18.32 -0.33 9.93
C THR A 124 -17.55 -0.36 11.24
N LEU A 125 -17.30 0.80 11.84
CA LEU A 125 -16.63 0.89 13.14
C LEU A 125 -17.33 0.07 14.24
N ASP A 126 -18.65 -0.07 14.18
CA ASP A 126 -19.44 -0.83 15.16
C ASP A 126 -19.17 -2.35 15.10
N ASP A 127 -18.62 -2.84 13.98
CA ASP A 127 -18.18 -4.23 13.81
C ASP A 127 -16.77 -4.49 14.38
N PHE A 128 -16.11 -3.46 14.93
CA PHE A 128 -14.80 -3.57 15.58
C PHE A 128 -14.96 -3.61 17.11
N ALA A 129 -14.37 -4.63 17.72
CA ALA A 129 -14.24 -4.69 19.16
C ALA A 129 -13.04 -3.86 19.62
N VAL A 130 -13.12 -3.28 20.81
CA VAL A 130 -11.95 -2.70 21.47
C VAL A 130 -11.24 -3.79 22.25
N LEU A 131 -10.00 -4.10 21.85
CA LEU A 131 -9.14 -5.05 22.56
C LEU A 131 -8.15 -4.26 23.43
N PRO A 132 -8.20 -4.42 24.77
CA PRO A 132 -7.26 -3.77 25.68
C PRO A 132 -5.81 -4.19 25.42
N SER A 133 -4.85 -3.33 25.76
CA SER A 133 -3.43 -3.67 25.69
C SER A 133 -3.08 -4.85 26.61
N ASP A 134 -2.15 -5.69 26.17
CA ASP A 134 -1.53 -6.74 26.97
C ASP A 134 -0.02 -6.49 27.12
N ALA A 135 0.77 -7.50 27.48
CA ALA A 135 2.21 -7.38 27.68
C ALA A 135 3.00 -7.05 26.39
N PHE A 136 2.43 -7.30 25.21
CA PHE A 136 3.12 -7.20 23.93
C PHE A 136 2.39 -6.32 22.91
N THR A 137 1.13 -6.00 23.15
CA THR A 137 0.27 -5.31 22.19
C THR A 137 -0.44 -4.11 22.80
N ARG A 138 -0.71 -3.10 21.98
CA ARG A 138 -1.42 -1.88 22.39
C ARG A 138 -2.93 -2.08 22.32
N THR A 139 -3.65 -1.22 23.04
CA THR A 139 -5.10 -1.11 22.87
C THR A 139 -5.41 -0.77 21.42
N ARG A 140 -6.40 -1.45 20.85
CA ARG A 140 -6.72 -1.34 19.43
C ARG A 140 -8.18 -1.65 19.17
N TYR A 141 -8.70 -1.13 18.07
CA TYR A 141 -9.84 -1.75 17.42
C TYR A 141 -9.39 -3.01 16.71
N ILE A 142 -10.22 -4.05 16.73
CA ILE A 142 -9.99 -5.28 15.98
C ILE A 142 -11.31 -5.80 15.41
N SER A 143 -11.32 -6.13 14.13
CA SER A 143 -12.40 -6.88 13.50
C SER A 143 -11.81 -8.07 12.76
N LYS A 144 -12.45 -9.23 12.94
CA LYS A 144 -12.05 -10.49 12.33
C LYS A 144 -13.23 -11.08 11.61
N PHE A 145 -13.13 -11.21 10.29
CA PHE A 145 -14.23 -11.65 9.43
C PHE A 145 -13.76 -12.62 8.35
N ARG A 146 -14.66 -13.50 7.94
CA ARG A 146 -14.46 -14.38 6.79
C ARG A 146 -15.07 -13.74 5.54
N THR A 147 -14.41 -13.90 4.40
CA THR A 147 -15.01 -13.58 3.11
C THR A 147 -14.63 -14.58 2.03
N ASN A 148 -15.49 -14.70 1.03
CA ASN A 148 -15.22 -15.47 -0.17
C ASN A 148 -14.69 -14.52 -1.26
N THR A 149 -13.47 -14.75 -1.68
CA THR A 149 -12.76 -13.90 -2.64
C THR A 149 -13.33 -14.03 -4.06
N ASP A 150 -14.07 -15.09 -4.39
CA ASP A 150 -14.77 -15.22 -5.68
C ASP A 150 -15.83 -14.13 -5.84
N ASN A 151 -16.45 -13.72 -4.72
CA ASN A 151 -17.47 -12.67 -4.70
C ASN A 151 -16.88 -11.31 -4.34
N THR A 152 -15.84 -11.28 -3.49
CA THR A 152 -15.19 -10.03 -3.06
C THR A 152 -13.66 -10.13 -3.16
N PRO A 153 -13.08 -10.07 -4.38
CA PRO A 153 -11.64 -10.21 -4.57
C PRO A 153 -10.83 -8.99 -4.11
N TYR A 154 -11.49 -7.84 -3.91
CA TYR A 154 -10.85 -6.59 -3.52
C TYR A 154 -11.43 -6.07 -2.21
N PHE A 155 -10.61 -5.31 -1.48
CA PHE A 155 -11.10 -4.55 -0.35
C PHE A 155 -10.33 -3.24 -0.16
N VAL A 156 -10.97 -2.29 0.52
CA VAL A 156 -10.43 -0.96 0.81
C VAL A 156 -10.60 -0.68 2.29
N ILE A 157 -9.54 -0.22 2.95
CA ILE A 157 -9.54 0.24 4.33
C ILE A 157 -9.41 1.76 4.32
N TYR A 158 -10.30 2.46 5.01
CA TYR A 158 -10.28 3.91 5.13
C TYR A 158 -10.87 4.36 6.48
N THR A 159 -10.85 5.67 6.73
CA THR A 159 -11.55 6.29 7.87
C THR A 159 -12.66 7.21 7.36
N PRO A 160 -13.92 7.07 7.80
CA PRO A 160 -14.99 7.92 7.34
C PRO A 160 -14.82 9.35 7.86
N ALA A 161 -15.05 10.33 6.98
CA ALA A 161 -14.77 11.74 7.26
C ALA A 161 -15.65 12.34 8.37
N ASP A 162 -16.86 11.81 8.57
CA ASP A 162 -17.80 12.26 9.60
C ASP A 162 -17.36 11.89 11.04
N LYS A 163 -16.45 10.91 11.19
CA LYS A 163 -15.91 10.50 12.49
C LYS A 163 -14.74 11.37 12.97
N LEU A 164 -14.09 12.10 12.08
CA LEU A 164 -12.89 12.86 12.41
C LEU A 164 -13.15 13.87 13.52
N GLY A 165 -12.24 13.94 14.48
CA GLY A 165 -12.34 14.84 15.65
C GLY A 165 -13.29 14.36 16.76
N GLN A 166 -14.13 13.34 16.52
CA GLN A 166 -14.84 12.68 17.61
C GLN A 166 -13.86 11.84 18.44
N SER A 167 -14.25 11.47 19.66
CA SER A 167 -13.38 10.70 20.56
C SER A 167 -14.09 9.49 21.14
N ILE A 168 -13.32 8.44 21.43
CA ILE A 168 -13.73 7.29 22.22
C ILE A 168 -13.00 7.26 23.55
N LYS A 169 -13.73 6.94 24.61
CA LYS A 169 -13.17 6.61 25.92
C LYS A 169 -13.14 5.10 26.09
N VAL A 170 -11.97 4.55 26.40
CA VAL A 170 -11.75 3.10 26.51
C VAL A 170 -11.37 2.76 27.93
N ASP A 171 -11.89 1.65 28.47
CA ASP A 171 -11.50 1.16 29.79
C ASP A 171 -9.98 1.02 29.90
N HIS A 172 -9.42 1.55 30.99
CA HIS A 172 -8.00 1.34 31.27
C HIS A 172 -7.72 -0.19 31.34
N PRO A 173 -6.61 -0.69 30.78
CA PRO A 173 -6.31 -2.14 30.74
C PRO A 173 -6.40 -2.84 32.11
N ALA A 174 -5.97 -2.16 33.17
CA ALA A 174 -6.10 -2.65 34.54
C ALA A 174 -7.57 -2.86 34.99
N LYS A 175 -8.50 -1.99 34.56
CA LYS A 175 -9.93 -2.17 34.82
C LYS A 175 -10.51 -3.31 34.00
N ALA A 176 -10.15 -3.42 32.72
CA ALA A 176 -10.60 -4.51 31.87
C ALA A 176 -10.19 -5.87 32.45
N ARG A 177 -8.94 -5.99 32.90
CA ARG A 177 -8.45 -7.18 33.62
C ARG A 177 -9.22 -7.44 34.91
N ALA A 178 -9.39 -6.43 35.77
CA ALA A 178 -10.10 -6.61 37.03
C ALA A 178 -11.53 -7.12 36.81
N LYS A 179 -12.23 -6.62 35.78
CA LYS A 179 -13.56 -7.12 35.39
C LYS A 179 -13.53 -8.59 34.96
N GLU A 180 -12.54 -8.98 34.15
CA GLU A 180 -12.40 -10.35 33.65
C GLU A 180 -12.12 -11.36 34.77
N PHE A 181 -11.25 -11.01 35.72
CA PHE A 181 -10.87 -11.88 36.84
C PHE A 181 -11.77 -11.74 38.08
N GLY A 182 -12.77 -10.84 38.06
CA GLY A 182 -13.63 -10.58 39.21
C GLY A 182 -12.90 -9.95 40.40
N GLU A 183 -11.82 -9.21 40.14
CA GLU A 183 -11.03 -8.52 41.15
C GLU A 183 -11.65 -7.17 41.55
N ALA A 184 -11.12 -6.56 42.61
CA ALA A 184 -11.51 -5.22 42.99
C ALA A 184 -11.14 -4.19 41.90
N MET A 185 -12.09 -3.34 41.53
CA MET A 185 -11.88 -2.33 40.47
C MET A 185 -10.85 -1.27 40.89
N PRO A 186 -9.75 -1.10 40.14
CA PRO A 186 -8.74 -0.11 40.48
C PRO A 186 -9.21 1.33 40.19
N MET A 187 -8.77 2.28 41.00
CA MET A 187 -8.99 3.71 40.78
C MET A 187 -7.98 4.26 39.76
N VAL A 188 -8.26 4.04 38.47
CA VAL A 188 -7.45 4.54 37.36
C VAL A 188 -8.29 5.33 36.36
N THR A 189 -7.68 6.30 35.70
CA THR A 189 -8.33 7.09 34.65
C THR A 189 -8.33 6.33 33.35
N ASP A 190 -9.48 6.30 32.69
CA ASP A 190 -9.65 5.65 31.39
C ASP A 190 -9.08 6.54 30.28
N PRO A 191 -8.22 6.00 29.39
CA PRO A 191 -7.70 6.76 28.27
C PRO A 191 -8.82 7.17 27.30
N THR A 192 -8.62 8.32 26.67
CA THR A 192 -9.49 8.84 25.60
C THR A 192 -8.65 9.00 24.34
N TYR A 193 -9.20 8.59 23.21
CA TYR A 193 -8.56 8.64 21.90
C TYR A 193 -9.44 9.41 20.92
N THR A 194 -8.84 10.28 20.13
CA THR A 194 -9.52 11.07 19.10
C THR A 194 -9.32 10.44 17.74
N TYR A 195 -10.38 10.39 16.94
CA TYR A 195 -10.31 9.89 15.57
C TYR A 195 -9.59 10.89 14.68
N GLN A 196 -8.55 10.42 14.00
CA GLN A 196 -7.71 11.22 13.11
C GLN A 196 -7.75 10.68 11.68
N LEU A 197 -7.26 11.50 10.74
CA LEU A 197 -7.13 11.14 9.32
C LEU A 197 -6.17 9.96 9.11
N GLY A 198 -5.20 9.82 10.01
CA GLY A 198 -4.21 8.76 9.94
C GLY A 198 -4.15 7.91 11.20
N GLY A 199 -3.49 6.77 11.05
CA GLY A 199 -3.23 5.84 12.14
C GLY A 199 -2.50 4.59 11.68
N ARG A 200 -2.06 3.80 12.67
CA ARG A 200 -1.33 2.56 12.42
C ARG A 200 -2.27 1.39 12.29
N ILE A 201 -2.20 0.72 11.14
CA ILE A 201 -3.02 -0.44 10.81
C ILE A 201 -2.15 -1.71 10.81
N GLU A 202 -2.69 -2.77 11.39
CA GLU A 202 -2.18 -4.14 11.23
C GLU A 202 -3.24 -4.96 10.49
N LEU A 203 -2.87 -5.48 9.33
CA LEU A 203 -3.70 -6.29 8.45
C LEU A 203 -3.14 -7.71 8.40
N GLN A 204 -3.94 -8.68 8.82
CA GLN A 204 -3.62 -10.09 8.69
C GLN A 204 -4.62 -10.77 7.75
N VAL A 205 -4.11 -11.54 6.80
CA VAL A 205 -4.91 -12.35 5.89
C VAL A 205 -4.43 -13.78 5.95
N GLU A 206 -5.36 -14.72 6.09
CA GLU A 206 -5.07 -16.15 6.10
C GLU A 206 -6.07 -16.90 5.22
N THR A 207 -5.56 -17.59 4.20
CA THR A 207 -6.37 -18.42 3.32
C THR A 207 -6.82 -19.68 4.04
N LEU A 208 -8.14 -19.82 4.17
CA LEU A 208 -8.81 -20.96 4.78
C LEU A 208 -9.08 -22.08 3.76
N LYS A 209 -9.41 -21.69 2.51
CA LYS A 209 -9.65 -22.61 1.40
C LYS A 209 -9.05 -22.05 0.12
N LEU A 210 -8.31 -22.88 -0.60
CA LEU A 210 -7.81 -22.54 -1.93
C LEU A 210 -8.94 -22.61 -2.96
N ARG A 211 -8.85 -21.78 -4.00
CA ARG A 211 -9.71 -21.92 -5.17
C ARG A 211 -9.36 -23.22 -5.89
N PRO A 212 -10.36 -23.99 -6.35
CA PRO A 212 -10.08 -25.10 -7.24
C PRO A 212 -9.35 -24.55 -8.47
N PHE A 213 -8.24 -25.18 -8.85
CA PHE A 213 -7.48 -24.80 -10.03
C PHE A 213 -8.39 -24.85 -11.26
N ARG A 214 -8.79 -23.67 -11.75
CA ARG A 214 -9.42 -23.52 -13.05
C ARG A 214 -8.32 -23.06 -14.00
N ALA A 215 -8.05 -23.86 -15.04
CA ALA A 215 -7.27 -23.42 -16.18
C ALA A 215 -8.09 -22.34 -16.91
N SER A 216 -8.06 -21.11 -16.41
CA SER A 216 -8.70 -19.96 -17.03
C SER A 216 -7.65 -18.86 -17.11
N GLN A 217 -7.49 -18.37 -18.33
CA GLN A 217 -6.40 -17.51 -18.77
C GLN A 217 -6.29 -16.28 -17.88
N VAL A 218 -5.06 -15.98 -17.48
CA VAL A 218 -4.69 -14.79 -16.71
C VAL A 218 -5.15 -13.55 -17.49
N SER A 219 -6.21 -12.90 -17.04
CA SER A 219 -6.51 -11.51 -17.37
C SER A 219 -5.81 -10.62 -16.33
N GLN A 220 -4.67 -10.05 -16.73
CA GLN A 220 -3.99 -8.96 -16.02
C GLN A 220 -4.80 -7.65 -16.15
N PRO A 221 -4.87 -6.78 -15.12
CA PRO A 221 -5.33 -5.40 -15.30
C PRO A 221 -4.25 -4.52 -15.96
N ALA A 222 -4.71 -3.61 -16.83
CA ALA A 222 -3.98 -2.71 -17.75
C ALA A 222 -3.07 -1.67 -17.03
N ALA A 223 -1.98 -1.13 -17.63
CA ALA A 223 -2.04 -0.27 -18.80
C ALA A 223 -0.71 -0.18 -19.60
N LYS A 224 -0.77 -0.56 -20.88
CA LYS A 224 -0.37 0.33 -21.98
C LYS A 224 -1.46 0.25 -23.03
N GLN A 225 -1.99 1.41 -23.41
CA GLN A 225 -2.95 1.54 -24.50
C GLN A 225 -2.41 0.83 -25.73
N THR A 226 -3.15 -0.13 -26.27
CA THR A 226 -2.94 -0.59 -27.63
C THR A 226 -4.28 -0.97 -28.21
N LEU A 227 -4.52 -0.47 -29.42
CA LEU A 227 -5.73 -0.65 -30.20
C LEU A 227 -6.09 -2.13 -30.35
N ALA A 228 -7.39 -2.35 -30.58
CA ALA A 228 -8.06 -3.63 -30.78
C ALA A 228 -7.19 -4.72 -31.47
N PRO A 229 -7.32 -6.00 -31.04
CA PRO A 229 -6.55 -7.08 -31.65
C PRO A 229 -7.05 -7.33 -33.07
N ALA A 230 -6.33 -6.78 -34.04
CA ALA A 230 -6.32 -7.33 -35.38
C ALA A 230 -5.81 -8.78 -35.28
N LYS A 231 -6.59 -9.73 -35.78
CA LYS A 231 -6.11 -11.08 -36.06
C LYS A 231 -4.93 -10.96 -37.03
N ILE A 232 -3.70 -10.97 -36.52
CA ILE A 232 -2.50 -10.97 -37.36
C ILE A 232 -2.39 -12.37 -37.98
N LYS A 233 -2.93 -12.52 -39.18
CA LYS A 233 -2.34 -13.48 -40.12
C LYS A 233 -0.93 -13.01 -40.37
N VAL A 234 0.05 -13.78 -39.89
CA VAL A 234 1.47 -13.64 -40.21
C VAL A 234 1.57 -13.50 -41.73
N GLN A 235 1.93 -12.30 -42.18
CA GLN A 235 2.15 -12.05 -43.60
C GLN A 235 3.43 -12.79 -44.03
N PRO A 236 3.49 -13.37 -45.24
CA PRO A 236 4.69 -14.07 -45.73
C PRO A 236 5.96 -13.22 -45.58
N GLU A 237 5.84 -11.90 -45.77
CA GLU A 237 6.91 -10.92 -45.63
C GLU A 237 7.56 -10.91 -44.24
N SER A 238 6.79 -11.20 -43.18
CA SER A 238 7.32 -11.27 -41.81
C SER A 238 8.09 -12.57 -41.54
N ARG A 239 7.72 -13.69 -42.17
CA ARG A 239 8.44 -14.97 -42.04
C ARG A 239 9.82 -14.89 -42.68
N ASP A 240 9.88 -14.38 -43.90
CA ASP A 240 11.14 -14.29 -44.66
C ASP A 240 12.12 -13.30 -44.01
N PHE A 241 11.60 -12.23 -43.39
CA PHE A 241 12.40 -11.29 -42.61
C PHE A 241 13.12 -11.96 -41.43
N TYR A 242 12.41 -12.73 -40.61
CA TYR A 242 13.02 -13.43 -39.47
C TYR A 242 14.02 -14.50 -39.92
N ILE A 243 13.69 -15.29 -40.95
CA ILE A 243 14.58 -16.33 -41.47
C ILE A 243 15.90 -15.71 -41.99
N SER A 244 15.81 -14.70 -42.85
CA SER A 244 17.00 -14.04 -43.42
C SER A 244 17.86 -13.33 -42.38
N SER A 245 17.22 -12.67 -41.39
CA SER A 245 17.94 -11.96 -40.32
C SER A 245 18.69 -12.93 -39.38
N ILE A 246 18.09 -14.09 -39.09
CA ILE A 246 18.73 -15.16 -38.30
C ILE A 246 19.95 -15.71 -39.06
N GLU A 247 19.79 -16.05 -40.34
CA GLU A 247 20.89 -16.57 -41.17
C GLU A 247 22.04 -15.56 -41.27
N GLN A 248 21.72 -14.27 -41.45
CA GLN A 248 22.72 -13.21 -41.54
C GLN A 248 23.47 -12.99 -40.21
N ALA A 249 22.76 -12.98 -39.07
CA ALA A 249 23.38 -12.83 -37.75
C ALA A 249 24.36 -13.97 -37.45
N VAL A 250 24.00 -15.21 -37.78
CA VAL A 250 24.90 -16.37 -37.65
C VAL A 250 26.11 -16.27 -38.59
N LYS A 251 25.90 -15.86 -39.84
CA LYS A 251 26.97 -15.63 -40.82
C LYS A 251 27.96 -14.55 -40.36
N MET A 252 27.47 -13.52 -39.68
CA MET A 252 28.31 -12.46 -39.09
C MET A 252 28.97 -12.89 -37.77
N GLY A 253 28.70 -14.10 -37.27
CA GLY A 253 29.24 -14.61 -36.01
C GLY A 253 28.58 -14.04 -34.75
N ASP A 254 27.49 -13.28 -34.91
CA ASP A 254 26.73 -12.66 -33.82
C ASP A 254 25.64 -13.63 -33.31
N ILE A 255 26.08 -14.65 -32.56
CA ILE A 255 25.21 -15.68 -31.99
C ILE A 255 24.19 -15.10 -30.99
N PRO A 256 24.54 -14.14 -30.10
CA PRO A 256 23.56 -13.52 -29.20
C PRO A 256 22.39 -12.86 -29.95
N LYS A 257 22.69 -12.14 -31.04
CA LYS A 257 21.65 -11.52 -31.88
C LYS A 257 20.80 -12.56 -32.61
N ALA A 258 21.41 -13.64 -33.12
CA ALA A 258 20.70 -14.73 -33.77
C ALA A 258 19.70 -15.44 -32.82
N LEU A 259 20.08 -15.61 -31.55
CA LEU A 259 19.20 -16.18 -30.53
C LEU A 259 18.04 -15.24 -30.16
N GLY A 260 18.30 -13.93 -30.02
CA GLY A 260 17.23 -12.95 -29.77
C GLY A 260 16.19 -12.93 -30.90
N LEU A 261 16.63 -12.94 -32.16
CA LEU A 261 15.75 -13.02 -33.32
C LEU A 261 14.96 -14.33 -33.38
N LEU A 262 15.54 -15.44 -32.92
CA LEU A 262 14.85 -16.74 -32.83
C LEU A 262 13.75 -16.73 -31.76
N ASP A 263 14.01 -16.13 -30.60
CA ASP A 263 13.05 -16.05 -29.50
C ASP A 263 11.87 -15.14 -29.85
N GLU A 264 12.14 -14.03 -30.54
CA GLU A 264 11.10 -13.16 -31.11
C GLU A 264 10.25 -13.90 -32.15
N ALA A 265 10.90 -14.64 -33.07
CA ALA A 265 10.19 -15.43 -34.08
C ALA A 265 9.30 -16.52 -33.45
N LYS A 266 9.75 -17.16 -32.35
CA LYS A 266 8.96 -18.12 -31.58
C LYS A 266 7.77 -17.47 -30.87
N ALA A 267 7.97 -16.29 -30.27
CA ALA A 267 6.89 -15.53 -29.64
C ALA A 267 5.79 -15.15 -30.64
N LEU A 268 6.16 -14.96 -31.90
CA LEU A 268 5.25 -14.64 -33.01
C LEU A 268 4.71 -15.86 -33.77
N ASN A 269 4.99 -17.09 -33.32
CA ASN A 269 4.61 -18.34 -33.99
C ASN A 269 5.10 -18.45 -35.45
N ILE A 270 6.27 -17.89 -35.76
CA ILE A 270 6.89 -18.00 -37.09
C ILE A 270 7.47 -19.40 -37.27
N GLN A 271 6.85 -20.19 -38.15
CA GLN A 271 7.33 -21.53 -38.50
C GLN A 271 8.64 -21.46 -39.31
N GLY A 272 9.57 -22.38 -39.06
CA GLY A 272 10.84 -22.51 -39.80
C GLY A 272 12.03 -21.69 -39.25
N ALA A 273 11.82 -20.80 -38.26
CA ALA A 273 12.89 -19.99 -37.68
C ALA A 273 13.97 -20.84 -36.95
N GLN A 274 13.56 -21.90 -36.26
CA GLN A 274 14.48 -22.82 -35.58
C GLN A 274 15.31 -23.65 -36.57
N GLU A 275 14.72 -24.08 -37.67
CA GLU A 275 15.43 -24.81 -38.72
C GLU A 275 16.47 -23.92 -39.41
N ALA A 276 16.11 -22.65 -39.69
CA ALA A 276 17.03 -21.66 -40.26
C ALA A 276 18.24 -21.40 -39.35
N PHE A 277 18.02 -21.25 -38.04
CA PHE A 277 19.10 -21.09 -37.07
C PHE A 277 20.05 -22.30 -37.05
N VAL A 278 19.50 -23.51 -36.92
CA VAL A 278 20.30 -24.75 -36.86
C VAL A 278 21.08 -24.96 -38.16
N LYS A 279 20.46 -24.72 -39.31
CA LYS A 279 21.12 -24.80 -40.62
C LYS A 279 22.26 -23.79 -40.73
N ALA A 280 22.04 -22.54 -40.35
CA ALA A 280 23.04 -21.48 -40.45
C ALA A 280 24.26 -21.76 -39.55
N VAL A 281 24.03 -22.25 -38.32
CA VAL A 281 25.13 -22.58 -37.39
C VAL A 281 25.93 -23.78 -37.87
N ASN A 282 25.27 -24.79 -38.43
CA ASN A 282 25.92 -25.98 -38.98
C ASN A 282 26.62 -25.75 -40.33
N SER A 283 26.33 -24.62 -41.00
CA SER A 283 26.97 -24.22 -42.26
C SER A 283 28.22 -23.35 -42.09
N LYS A 284 28.66 -23.16 -40.84
CA LYS A 284 29.86 -22.40 -40.49
C LYS A 284 31.11 -23.28 -40.46
#